data_AF-A0A662RRW0-F1
#
_entry.id   AF-A0A662RRW0-F1
#
_cell.length_a   1.000
_cell.length_b   1.000
_cell.length_c   1.000
_cell.angle_alpha   90.00
_cell.angle_beta   90.00
_cell.angle_gamma   90.00
#
_symmetry.space_group_name_H-M   'P 1'
#
loop_
_entity.id
_entity.type
_entity.pdbx_description
1 polymer ?
#
loop_
_entity_poly.entity_id
_entity_poly.type
_entity_poly.pdbx_seq_one_letter_code
_entity_poly.pdbx_strand_id
1 'polypeptide(L)'
;MRIAPGQRAWQKPEKDEKMTTELICKLQKELDNIVYRITRARNQLKYEYNPGSHEYNRTLKQLEELIKKKVELETAIKTIKAI
;
A
#
# COMPACT_ATOMS: atom_id res chain seq x y z
N MET A 1 -18.30 50.12 5.86
CA MET A 1 -18.80 48.74 6.09
C MET A 1 -17.81 48.05 7.02
N ARG A 2 -18.22 47.66 8.23
CA ARG A 2 -17.36 47.00 9.22
C ARG A 2 -17.74 45.52 9.27
N ILE A 3 -16.78 44.64 9.00
CA ILE A 3 -16.95 43.19 9.15
C ILE A 3 -16.92 42.90 10.66
N ALA A 4 -17.92 42.19 11.18
CA ALA A 4 -18.03 41.88 12.60
C ALA A 4 -16.88 40.97 13.08
N PRO A 5 -16.28 41.22 14.25
CA PRO A 5 -15.25 40.36 14.81
C PRO A 5 -15.93 39.12 15.40
N GLY A 6 -15.97 38.05 14.62
CA GLY A 6 -16.63 36.81 15.03
C GLY A 6 -16.72 35.75 13.94
N GLN A 7 -16.54 36.14 12.68
CA GLN A 7 -16.51 35.20 11.55
C GLN A 7 -15.08 34.79 11.21
N ARG A 8 -14.42 34.07 12.12
CA ARG A 8 -13.39 33.11 11.71
C ARG A 8 -13.93 31.72 12.03
N ALA A 9 -14.93 31.34 11.25
CA ALA A 9 -15.36 29.95 11.19
C ALA A 9 -14.13 29.12 10.83
N TRP A 10 -13.76 28.21 11.72
CA TRP A 10 -12.71 27.23 11.55
C TRP A 10 -13.08 26.29 10.38
N GLN A 11 -12.93 26.75 9.15
CA GLN A 11 -13.02 25.91 7.96
C GLN A 11 -11.66 25.26 7.72
N LYS A 12 -11.33 24.22 8.50
CA LYS A 12 -10.43 23.14 8.08
C LYS A 12 -10.83 21.87 8.84
N PRO A 13 -11.44 20.89 8.13
CA PRO A 13 -10.67 19.67 7.88
C PRO A 13 -10.90 18.98 6.52
N GLU A 14 -11.76 19.50 5.62
CA GLU A 14 -12.10 18.77 4.38
C GLU A 14 -10.91 18.47 3.46
N LYS A 15 -9.90 19.37 3.44
CA LYS A 15 -8.74 19.22 2.55
C LYS A 15 -7.75 18.16 3.05
N ASP A 16 -7.65 18.01 4.37
CA ASP A 16 -6.74 17.07 5.02
C ASP A 16 -7.35 15.65 5.03
N GLU A 17 -8.67 15.53 5.19
CA GLU A 17 -9.41 14.26 5.01
C GLU A 17 -9.41 13.76 3.55
N LYS A 18 -9.52 14.67 2.57
CA LYS A 18 -9.40 14.30 1.13
C LYS A 18 -7.99 13.81 0.78
N MET A 19 -6.95 14.45 1.32
CA MET A 19 -5.56 14.04 1.10
C MET A 19 -5.24 12.66 1.72
N THR A 20 -5.74 12.38 2.92
CA THR A 20 -5.55 11.08 3.59
C THR A 20 -6.31 9.96 2.88
N THR A 21 -7.54 10.21 2.41
CA THR A 21 -8.31 9.23 1.63
C THR A 21 -7.69 8.92 0.27
N GLU A 22 -7.17 9.92 -0.45
CA GLU A 22 -6.43 9.71 -1.69
C GLU A 22 -5.13 8.91 -1.49
N LEU A 23 -4.40 9.18 -0.41
CA LEU A 23 -3.19 8.45 -0.05
C LEU A 23 -3.50 6.98 0.29
N ILE A 24 -4.52 6.73 1.10
CA ILE A 24 -4.99 5.36 1.41
C ILE A 24 -5.35 4.63 0.12
N CYS A 25 -6.10 5.27 -0.78
CA CYS A 25 -6.50 4.67 -2.07
C CYS A 25 -5.27 4.30 -2.93
N LYS A 26 -4.24 5.15 -2.98
CA LYS A 26 -2.98 4.85 -3.69
C LYS A 26 -2.25 3.66 -3.07
N LEU A 27 -2.11 3.63 -1.74
CA LEU A 27 -1.46 2.53 -1.04
C LEU A 27 -2.24 1.22 -1.19
N GLN A 28 -3.57 1.28 -1.20
CA GLN A 28 -4.44 0.12 -1.43
C GLN A 28 -4.22 -0.47 -2.83
N LYS A 29 -4.15 0.39 -3.86
CA LYS A 29 -3.84 -0.04 -5.24
C LYS A 29 -2.46 -0.67 -5.36
N GLU A 30 -1.47 -0.13 -4.65
CA GLU A 30 -0.12 -0.71 -4.63
C GLU A 30 -0.11 -2.07 -3.92
N LEU A 31 -0.85 -2.20 -2.82
CA LEU A 31 -1.03 -3.44 -2.09
C LEU A 31 -1.68 -4.52 -2.98
N ASP A 32 -2.75 -4.19 -3.70
CA ASP A 32 -3.42 -5.11 -4.62
C ASP A 32 -2.48 -5.61 -5.73
N ASN A 33 -1.66 -4.71 -6.29
CA ASN A 33 -0.64 -5.07 -7.27
C ASN A 33 0.41 -6.01 -6.68
N ILE A 34 0.87 -5.77 -5.44
CA ILE A 34 1.81 -6.67 -4.76
C ILE A 34 1.18 -8.03 -4.51
N VAL A 35 -0.07 -8.10 -4.06
CA VAL A 35 -0.80 -9.35 -3.86
C VAL A 35 -0.91 -10.14 -5.18
N TYR A 36 -1.21 -9.46 -6.28
CA TYR A 36 -1.20 -10.07 -7.61
C TYR A 36 0.17 -10.66 -7.97
N ARG A 37 1.26 -9.89 -7.77
CA ARG A 37 2.62 -10.34 -8.04
C ARG A 37 3.05 -11.52 -7.16
N ILE A 38 2.67 -11.53 -5.88
CA ILE A 38 2.87 -12.65 -4.95
C ILE A 38 2.19 -13.91 -5.50
N THR A 39 0.93 -13.78 -5.92
CA THR A 39 0.15 -14.89 -6.48
C THR A 39 0.81 -15.45 -7.73
N ARG A 40 1.27 -14.56 -8.63
CA ARG A 40 2.00 -14.95 -9.83
C ARG A 40 3.31 -15.67 -9.51
N ALA A 41 4.12 -15.14 -8.59
CA ALA A 41 5.38 -15.76 -8.18
C ALA A 41 5.17 -17.13 -7.52
N ARG A 42 4.13 -17.29 -6.69
CA ARG A 42 3.73 -18.58 -6.11
C ARG A 42 3.32 -19.59 -7.19
N ASN A 43 2.53 -19.14 -8.16
CA ASN A 43 2.15 -20.00 -9.29
C ASN A 43 3.37 -20.41 -10.11
N GLN A 44 4.32 -19.50 -10.34
CA GLN A 44 5.56 -19.81 -11.03
C GLN A 44 6.38 -20.86 -10.28
N LEU A 45 6.59 -20.69 -8.96
CA LEU A 45 7.28 -21.68 -8.13
C LEU A 45 6.57 -23.04 -8.09
N LYS A 46 5.23 -23.07 -8.21
CA LYS A 46 4.45 -24.31 -8.24
C LYS A 46 4.70 -25.12 -9.52
N TYR A 47 4.93 -24.45 -10.65
CA TYR A 47 5.16 -25.10 -11.94
C TYR A 47 6.64 -25.22 -12.32
N GLU A 48 7.54 -24.53 -11.62
CA GLU A 48 8.97 -24.74 -11.76
C GLU A 48 9.36 -26.14 -11.26
N TYR A 49 9.73 -27.01 -12.20
CA TYR A 49 9.99 -28.43 -11.97
C TYR A 49 11.32 -28.72 -11.26
N ASN A 50 12.19 -27.71 -11.09
CA ASN A 50 13.55 -27.92 -10.60
C ASN A 50 13.82 -27.06 -9.36
N PRO A 51 13.36 -27.52 -8.18
CA PRO A 51 13.70 -26.91 -6.89
C PRO A 51 15.22 -26.77 -6.76
N GLY A 52 15.68 -25.58 -6.37
CA GLY A 52 17.10 -25.28 -6.22
C GLY A 52 17.81 -24.82 -7.50
N SER A 53 17.11 -24.80 -8.65
CA SER A 53 17.62 -24.12 -9.85
C SER A 53 17.81 -22.61 -9.60
N HIS A 54 18.65 -21.97 -10.42
CA HIS A 54 18.86 -20.52 -10.35
C HIS A 54 17.55 -19.74 -10.50
N GLU A 55 16.68 -20.17 -11.41
CA GLU A 55 15.38 -19.56 -11.66
C GLU A 55 14.45 -19.70 -10.45
N TYR A 56 14.39 -20.90 -9.85
CA TYR A 56 13.63 -21.14 -8.63
C TYR A 56 14.07 -20.27 -7.48
N ASN A 57 15.38 -20.22 -7.21
CA ASN A 57 15.92 -19.40 -6.13
C ASN A 57 15.71 -17.90 -6.38
N ARG A 58 15.73 -17.46 -7.64
CA ARG A 58 15.42 -16.07 -8.02
C ARG A 58 13.95 -15.75 -7.76
N THR A 59 13.03 -16.61 -8.20
CA THR A 59 11.58 -16.44 -7.97
C THR A 59 11.25 -16.46 -6.47
N LEU A 60 11.94 -17.30 -5.69
CA LEU A 60 11.78 -17.39 -4.24
C LEU A 60 12.24 -16.11 -3.53
N LYS A 61 13.41 -15.56 -3.89
CA LYS A 61 13.85 -14.25 -3.38
C LYS A 61 12.89 -13.12 -3.72
N GLN A 62 12.39 -13.09 -4.96
CA GLN A 62 11.38 -12.10 -5.37
C GLN A 62 10.09 -12.23 -4.55
N LEU A 63 9.66 -13.45 -4.24
CA LEU A 63 8.49 -13.69 -3.40
C LEU A 63 8.72 -13.17 -1.97
N GLU A 64 9.89 -13.39 -1.38
CA GLU A 64 10.24 -12.88 -0.05
C GLU A 64 10.23 -11.34 0.01
N GLU A 65 10.80 -10.68 -0.99
CA GLU A 65 10.78 -9.21 -1.09
C GLU A 65 9.36 -8.67 -1.21
N LEU A 66 8.52 -9.31 -2.04
CA LEU A 66 7.13 -8.91 -2.20
C LEU A 66 6.32 -9.09 -0.90
N ILE A 67 6.58 -10.16 -0.14
CA ILE A 67 5.93 -10.38 1.17
C ILE A 67 6.35 -9.30 2.16
N LYS A 68 7.63 -8.94 2.23
CA LYS A 68 8.11 -7.83 3.10
C LYS A 68 7.41 -6.52 2.72
N LYS A 69 7.40 -6.18 1.44
CA LYS A 69 6.75 -4.95 0.95
C LYS A 69 5.24 -4.92 1.21
N LYS A 70 4.57 -6.07 1.15
CA LYS A 70 3.15 -6.22 1.53
C LYS A 70 2.93 -5.81 2.99
N VAL A 71 3.76 -6.33 3.91
CA VAL A 71 3.65 -6.04 5.35
C VAL A 71 3.91 -4.56 5.64
N GLU A 72 4.90 -3.96 4.97
CA GLU A 72 5.21 -2.53 5.09
C GLU A 72 4.02 -1.66 4.66
N LEU A 73 3.39 -1.98 3.52
CA LEU A 73 2.20 -1.26 3.04
C LEU A 73 0.98 -1.45 3.94
N GLU A 74 0.74 -2.67 4.43
CA GLU A 74 -0.35 -2.94 5.38
C GLU A 74 -0.15 -2.14 6.69
N THR A 75 1.11 -2.04 7.15
CA THR A 75 1.47 -1.23 8.31
C THR A 75 1.27 0.25 8.03
N ALA A 76 1.73 0.75 6.88
CA ALA A 76 1.56 2.15 6.49
C ALA A 76 0.08 2.55 6.39
N ILE A 77 -0.76 1.72 5.76
CA ILE A 77 -2.20 1.94 5.68
C ILE A 77 -2.83 1.96 7.08
N LYS A 78 -2.42 1.04 7.96
CA LYS A 78 -2.94 0.99 9.34
C LYS A 78 -2.56 2.23 10.14
N THR A 79 -1.31 2.70 10.01
CA THR A 79 -0.84 3.93 10.67
C THR A 79 -1.63 5.14 10.18
N ILE A 80 -1.87 5.27 8.87
CA ILE A 80 -2.62 6.41 8.33
C ILE A 80 -4.09 6.36 8.77
N LYS A 81 -4.71 5.18 8.85
CA LYS A 81 -6.09 5.02 9.36
C LYS A 81 -6.24 5.26 10.86
N ALA A 82 -5.15 5.22 11.61
CA ALA A 82 -5.14 5.43 13.06
C ALA A 82 -4.90 6.90 13.45
N ILE A 83 -4.55 7.75 12.48
CA ILE A 83 -4.43 9.21 12.59
C ILE A 83 -5.79 9.82 12.30
#